data_AF-A0A086QHY5-F1
#
_entry.id   AF-A0A086QHY5-F1
#
_cell.length_a   1.000
_cell.length_b   1.000
_cell.length_c   1.000
_cell.angle_alpha   90.00
_cell.angle_beta   90.00
_cell.angle_gamma   90.00
#
_symmetry.space_group_name_H-M   'P 1'
#
loop_
_entity.id
_entity.type
_entity.pdbx_description
1 polymer ?
#
loop_
_entity_poly.entity_id
_entity_poly.type
_entity_poly.pdbx_seq_one_letter_code
_entity_poly.pdbx_strand_id
1 'polypeptide(L)'
;MVLCFLCLLAVIVFTGRCATGAWGRGVLESLASDRVLTSPNKNVRLTAASLLANFAVAFATKEETEGRIKVLKLLRGLMEREGDADVFYRCLLAVLTILATPPQPQQRRLLRGACQEIDMADVLPPLNQNIPAEGRIGDAAQDILLLLE
;
A
#
# COMPACT_ATOMS: atom_id res chain seq x y z
N MET A 1 -4.42 -15.07 17.15
CA MET A 1 -3.02 -15.33 16.71
C MET A 1 -2.62 -14.48 15.50
N VAL A 2 -3.42 -14.40 14.44
CA VAL A 2 -3.09 -13.64 13.21
C VAL A 2 -2.67 -12.19 13.47
N LEU A 3 -3.41 -11.46 14.32
CA LEU A 3 -3.09 -10.06 14.64
C LEU A 3 -1.70 -9.89 15.28
N CYS A 4 -1.38 -10.68 16.31
CA CYS A 4 -0.08 -10.61 16.99
C CYS A 4 1.08 -10.95 16.04
N PHE A 5 0.88 -11.92 15.14
CA PHE A 5 1.87 -12.27 14.13
C PHE A 5 2.07 -11.15 13.11
N LEU A 6 1.00 -10.52 12.64
CA LEU A 6 1.09 -9.35 11.76
C LEU A 6 1.78 -8.16 12.44
N CYS A 7 1.50 -7.91 13.72
CA CYS A 7 2.19 -6.87 14.48
C CYS A 7 3.70 -7.16 14.58
N LEU A 8 4.08 -8.41 14.85
CA LEU A 8 5.48 -8.83 14.89
C LEU A 8 6.16 -8.63 13.52
N LEU A 9 5.50 -9.04 12.44
CA LEU A 9 6.01 -8.84 11.08
C LEU A 9 6.18 -7.35 10.74
N ALA A 10 5.21 -6.50 11.12
CA ALA A 10 5.28 -5.07 10.88
C ALA A 10 6.51 -4.45 11.54
N VAL A 11 6.82 -4.86 12.78
CA VAL A 11 8.02 -4.42 13.50
C VAL A 11 9.31 -4.92 12.82
N ILE A 12 9.36 -6.20 12.43
CA ILE A 12 10.55 -6.77 11.76
C ILE A 12 10.82 -6.06 10.43
N VAL A 13 9.80 -5.83 9.61
CA VAL A 13 9.93 -5.13 8.32
C VAL A 13 10.33 -3.67 8.53
N PHE A 14 9.77 -2.99 9.55
CA PHE A 14 10.14 -1.62 9.88
C PHE A 14 11.64 -1.45 10.20
N THR A 15 12.25 -2.43 10.87
CA THR A 15 13.70 -2.41 11.15
C THR A 15 14.58 -2.61 9.90
N GLY A 16 13.99 -2.77 8.72
CA GLY A 16 14.68 -2.79 7.42
C GLY A 16 15.46 -4.07 7.10
N ARG A 17 15.59 -4.99 8.07
CA ARG A 17 16.48 -6.17 7.96
C ARG A 17 15.98 -7.26 7.02
N CYS A 18 14.67 -7.35 6.76
CA CYS A 18 14.11 -8.50 6.04
C CYS A 18 13.14 -8.14 4.90
N ALA A 19 12.94 -6.84 4.62
CA ALA A 19 12.01 -6.40 3.57
C ALA A 19 12.47 -6.81 2.17
N THR A 20 13.79 -6.79 1.92
CA THR A 20 14.41 -7.18 0.65
C THR A 20 15.05 -8.56 0.78
N GLY A 21 14.42 -9.58 0.21
CA GLY A 21 14.88 -10.97 0.24
C GLY A 21 13.74 -11.98 0.13
N ALA A 22 14.07 -13.27 0.15
CA ALA A 22 13.09 -14.37 0.05
C ALA A 22 12.01 -14.30 1.14
N TRP A 23 12.38 -13.87 2.35
CA TRP A 23 11.45 -13.72 3.46
C TRP A 23 10.42 -12.61 3.21
N GLY A 24 10.87 -11.41 2.81
CA GLY A 24 9.96 -10.30 2.48
C GLY A 24 9.01 -10.64 1.33
N ARG A 25 9.51 -11.33 0.29
CA ARG A 25 8.68 -11.84 -0.81
C ARG A 25 7.62 -12.83 -0.32
N GLY A 26 8.00 -13.79 0.52
CA GLY A 26 7.06 -14.76 1.11
C GLY A 26 5.98 -14.13 1.99
N VAL A 27 6.30 -13.04 2.71
CA VAL A 27 5.31 -12.26 3.47
C VAL A 27 4.31 -11.58 2.53
N LEU A 28 4.78 -10.95 1.44
CA LEU A 28 3.88 -10.35 0.44
C LEU A 28 3.04 -11.39 -0.31
N GLU A 29 3.56 -12.58 -0.56
CA GLU A 29 2.79 -13.71 -1.14
C GLU A 29 1.73 -14.23 -0.19
N SER A 30 2.06 -14.34 1.09
CA SER A 30 1.09 -14.68 2.13
C SER A 30 -0.03 -13.65 2.19
N LEU A 31 0.28 -12.35 2.22
CA LEU A 31 -0.73 -11.30 2.21
C LEU A 31 -1.63 -11.33 0.96
N ALA A 32 -1.07 -11.68 -0.20
CA ALA A 32 -1.83 -11.79 -1.45
C ALA A 32 -2.81 -12.98 -1.48
N SER A 33 -2.45 -14.07 -0.81
CA SER A 33 -3.22 -15.33 -0.80
C SER A 33 -4.15 -15.46 0.41
N ASP A 34 -3.95 -14.66 1.45
CA ASP A 34 -4.65 -14.80 2.73
C ASP A 34 -5.89 -13.88 2.82
N ARG A 35 -6.87 -14.33 3.60
CA ARG A 35 -8.11 -13.59 3.94
C ARG A 35 -7.86 -12.38 4.86
N VAL A 36 -6.59 -12.02 5.10
CA VAL A 36 -6.16 -10.91 5.96
C VAL A 36 -6.65 -9.58 5.43
N LEU A 37 -6.50 -9.33 4.12
CA LEU A 37 -6.94 -8.06 3.49
C LEU A 37 -8.46 -7.93 3.49
N THR A 38 -9.19 -9.05 3.49
CA THR A 38 -10.65 -9.09 3.56
C THR A 38 -11.17 -9.45 4.95
N SER A 39 -10.33 -9.34 5.99
CA SER A 39 -10.73 -9.74 7.35
C SER A 39 -11.87 -8.85 7.82
N PRO A 40 -12.92 -9.39 8.48
CA PRO A 40 -13.97 -8.55 9.07
C PRO A 40 -13.44 -7.69 10.22
N ASN A 41 -12.27 -8.03 10.79
CA ASN A 41 -11.66 -7.28 11.88
C ASN A 41 -10.83 -6.11 11.36
N LYS A 42 -11.28 -4.88 11.65
CA LYS A 42 -10.58 -3.65 11.25
C LYS A 42 -9.13 -3.59 11.71
N ASN A 43 -8.82 -4.13 12.90
CA ASN A 43 -7.45 -4.08 13.42
C ASN A 43 -6.52 -4.98 12.60
N VAL A 44 -7.02 -6.11 12.10
CA VAL A 44 -6.25 -6.98 11.20
C VAL A 44 -5.95 -6.26 9.89
N ARG A 45 -6.95 -5.60 9.29
CA ARG A 45 -6.76 -4.81 8.07
C ARG A 45 -5.84 -3.60 8.26
N LEU A 46 -5.98 -2.89 9.38
CA LEU A 46 -5.10 -1.78 9.74
C LEU A 46 -3.64 -2.22 9.92
N THR A 47 -3.41 -3.37 10.58
CA THR A 47 -2.07 -3.94 10.70
C THR A 47 -1.52 -4.37 9.35
N ALA A 48 -2.34 -4.94 8.47
CA ALA A 48 -1.94 -5.28 7.11
C ALA A 48 -1.55 -4.04 6.29
N ALA A 49 -2.37 -2.98 6.34
CA ALA A 49 -2.05 -1.68 5.72
C ALA A 49 -0.74 -1.10 6.28
N SER A 50 -0.50 -1.23 7.59
CA SER A 50 0.74 -0.78 8.23
C SER A 50 1.96 -1.60 7.81
N LEU A 51 1.81 -2.91 7.64
CA LEU A 51 2.87 -3.78 7.11
C LEU A 51 3.20 -3.41 5.66
N LEU A 52 2.19 -3.17 4.82
CA LEU A 52 2.37 -2.69 3.44
C LEU A 52 3.04 -1.31 3.39
N ALA A 53 2.68 -0.39 4.29
CA ALA A 53 3.34 0.90 4.43
C ALA A 53 4.83 0.75 4.81
N ASN A 54 5.17 -0.21 5.67
CA ASN A 54 6.57 -0.47 6.01
C ASN A 54 7.35 -1.06 4.82
N PHE A 55 6.73 -1.92 4.00
CA PHE A 55 7.32 -2.36 2.72
C PHE A 55 7.49 -1.22 1.74
N ALA A 56 6.50 -0.32 1.62
CA ALA A 56 6.60 0.88 0.81
C ALA A 56 7.82 1.73 1.18
N VAL A 57 8.02 2.00 2.47
CA VAL A 57 9.21 2.71 2.99
C VAL A 57 10.49 1.93 2.70
N ALA A 58 10.50 0.62 2.93
CA ALA A 58 11.69 -0.19 2.73
C ALA A 58 12.11 -0.30 1.25
N PHE A 59 11.15 -0.21 0.33
CA PHE A 59 11.41 -0.22 -1.11
C PHE A 59 11.62 1.18 -1.69
N ALA A 60 11.13 2.24 -1.04
CA ALA A 60 11.24 3.64 -1.48
C ALA A 60 12.66 4.05 -1.89
N THR A 61 13.67 3.60 -1.15
CA THR A 61 15.08 3.98 -1.37
C THR A 61 15.90 2.94 -2.14
N LYS A 62 15.28 1.83 -2.56
CA LYS A 62 15.95 0.71 -3.25
C LYS A 62 15.44 0.54 -4.67
N GLU A 63 16.24 -0.04 -5.56
CA GLU A 63 15.85 -0.41 -6.93
C GLU A 63 14.97 -1.67 -6.97
N GLU A 64 13.95 -1.76 -6.12
CA GLU A 64 13.06 -2.92 -6.01
C GLU A 64 11.71 -2.66 -6.72
N THR A 65 11.75 -2.51 -8.04
CA THR A 65 10.56 -2.15 -8.84
C THR A 65 9.43 -3.18 -8.71
N GLU A 66 9.74 -4.47 -8.79
CA GLU A 66 8.73 -5.54 -8.68
C GLU A 66 8.04 -5.54 -7.31
N GLY A 67 8.81 -5.35 -6.23
CA GLY A 67 8.30 -5.26 -4.87
C GLY A 67 7.34 -4.08 -4.71
N ARG A 68 7.70 -2.91 -5.26
CA ARG A 68 6.82 -1.71 -5.26
C ARG A 68 5.50 -1.98 -6.00
N ILE A 69 5.56 -2.55 -7.20
CA ILE A 69 4.36 -2.89 -8.00
C ILE A 69 3.47 -3.88 -7.23
N LYS A 70 4.06 -4.89 -6.58
CA LYS A 70 3.31 -5.86 -5.79
C LYS A 70 2.60 -5.19 -4.60
N VAL A 71 3.29 -4.28 -3.90
CA VAL A 71 2.67 -3.51 -2.81
C VAL A 71 1.53 -2.64 -3.32
N LEU A 72 1.68 -1.96 -4.47
CA LEU A 72 0.61 -1.17 -5.10
C LEU A 72 -0.63 -2.02 -5.41
N LYS A 73 -0.44 -3.24 -5.96
CA LYS A 73 -1.53 -4.18 -6.23
C LYS A 73 -2.29 -4.59 -4.96
N LEU A 74 -1.56 -4.88 -3.88
CA LEU A 74 -2.17 -5.25 -2.59
C LEU A 74 -2.91 -4.07 -1.93
N LEU A 75 -2.34 -2.87 -2.01
CA LEU A 75 -2.98 -1.65 -1.50
C LEU A 75 -4.27 -1.34 -2.27
N ARG A 76 -4.25 -1.41 -3.60
CA ARG A 76 -5.45 -1.22 -4.44
C ARG A 76 -6.55 -2.21 -4.06
N GLY A 77 -6.21 -3.49 -3.91
CA GLY A 77 -7.17 -4.52 -3.52
C GLY A 77 -7.77 -4.32 -2.13
N LEU A 78 -6.98 -3.80 -1.17
CA LEU A 78 -7.48 -3.44 0.15
C LEU A 78 -8.40 -2.21 0.08
N MET A 79 -8.00 -1.17 -0.65
CA MET A 79 -8.74 0.10 -0.77
C MET A 79 -10.09 -0.05 -1.47
N GLU A 80 -10.20 -0.94 -2.46
CA GLU A 80 -11.44 -1.18 -3.22
C GLU A 80 -12.65 -1.53 -2.31
N ARG A 81 -12.40 -2.18 -1.17
CA ARG A 81 -13.44 -2.73 -0.29
C ARG A 81 -13.46 -2.08 1.08
N GLU A 82 -12.58 -1.11 1.32
CA GLU A 82 -12.42 -0.53 2.65
C GLU A 82 -13.43 0.58 2.87
N GLY A 83 -14.13 0.51 4.00
CA GLY A 83 -15.03 1.56 4.49
C GLY A 83 -14.50 2.27 5.75
N ASP A 84 -13.41 1.77 6.34
CA ASP A 84 -12.78 2.40 7.49
C ASP A 84 -11.77 3.47 7.05
N ALA A 85 -12.04 4.71 7.45
CA ALA A 85 -11.24 5.88 7.07
C ALA A 85 -9.77 5.82 7.55
N ASP A 86 -9.49 5.19 8.69
CA ASP A 86 -8.12 5.09 9.21
C ASP A 86 -7.30 4.07 8.41
N VAL A 87 -7.91 2.92 8.09
CA VAL A 87 -7.27 1.91 7.23
C VAL A 87 -7.02 2.48 5.83
N PHE A 88 -8.02 3.15 5.26
CA PHE A 88 -7.93 3.75 3.94
C PHE A 88 -6.84 4.83 3.89
N TYR A 89 -6.82 5.74 4.87
CA TYR A 89 -5.78 6.77 4.97
C TYR A 89 -4.37 6.15 5.08
N ARG A 90 -4.22 5.06 5.84
CA ARG A 90 -2.94 4.35 5.94
C ARG A 90 -2.50 3.78 4.58
N CYS A 91 -3.44 3.31 3.76
CA CYS A 91 -3.16 2.84 2.41
C CYS A 91 -2.72 3.98 1.49
N LEU A 92 -3.40 5.13 1.53
CA LEU A 92 -3.03 6.32 0.76
C LEU A 92 -1.59 6.75 1.04
N LEU A 93 -1.20 6.83 2.31
CA LEU A 93 0.17 7.17 2.70
C LEU A 93 1.20 6.17 2.16
N ALA A 94 0.86 4.88 2.12
CA ALA A 94 1.74 3.86 1.55
C ALA A 94 1.90 4.02 0.02
N VAL A 95 0.80 4.32 -0.69
CA VAL A 95 0.83 4.62 -2.13
C VAL A 95 1.69 5.86 -2.40
N LEU A 96 1.45 6.96 -1.68
CA LEU A 96 2.25 8.19 -1.78
C LEU A 96 3.73 7.92 -1.54
N THR A 97 4.05 7.12 -0.52
CA THR A 97 5.44 6.76 -0.23
C THR A 97 6.11 6.11 -1.43
N ILE A 98 5.43 5.19 -2.13
CA ILE A 98 5.98 4.51 -3.32
C ILE A 98 6.14 5.47 -4.51
N LEU A 99 5.14 6.33 -4.74
CA LEU A 99 5.08 7.19 -5.92
C LEU A 99 5.92 8.47 -5.80
N ALA A 100 6.09 9.02 -4.60
CA ALA A 100 6.84 10.25 -4.36
C ALA A 100 8.37 10.04 -4.31
N THR A 101 8.82 8.83 -3.98
CA THR A 101 10.24 8.50 -3.78
C THR A 101 10.93 7.64 -4.85
N PRO A 102 10.55 7.56 -6.14
CA PRO A 102 11.37 6.85 -7.11
C PRO A 102 12.67 7.61 -7.39
N PRO A 103 13.85 7.00 -7.15
CA PRO A 103 15.14 7.68 -7.33
C PRO A 103 15.40 8.11 -8.78
N GLN A 104 14.73 7.49 -9.76
CA GLN A 104 14.97 7.72 -11.18
C GLN A 104 13.67 8.03 -11.95
N PRO A 105 13.70 8.94 -12.96
CA PRO A 105 12.53 9.27 -13.77
C PRO A 105 11.91 8.06 -14.51
N GLN A 106 12.73 7.10 -14.94
CA GLN A 106 12.26 5.88 -15.60
C GLN A 106 11.41 5.01 -14.66
N GLN A 107 11.83 4.85 -13.40
CA GLN A 107 11.07 4.11 -12.40
C GLN A 107 9.74 4.80 -12.07
N ARG A 108 9.68 6.15 -12.06
CA ARG A 108 8.40 6.87 -11.93
C ARG A 108 7.44 6.49 -13.05
N ARG A 109 7.91 6.48 -14.30
CA ARG A 109 7.08 6.11 -15.46
C ARG A 109 6.57 4.66 -15.35
N LEU A 110 7.42 3.73 -14.93
CA LEU A 110 7.03 2.33 -14.74
C LEU A 110 5.98 2.17 -13.64
N LEU A 111 6.18 2.80 -12.48
CA LEU A 111 5.22 2.74 -11.37
C LEU A 111 3.89 3.38 -11.74
N ARG A 112 3.94 4.50 -12.46
CA ARG A 112 2.75 5.17 -12.99
C ARG A 112 1.99 4.29 -13.99
N GLY A 113 2.69 3.66 -14.93
CA GLY A 113 2.10 2.68 -15.83
C GLY A 113 1.45 1.52 -15.07
N ALA A 114 2.13 0.99 -14.05
CA ALA A 114 1.58 -0.08 -13.22
C ALA A 114 0.33 0.36 -12.43
N CYS A 115 0.26 1.62 -11.99
CA CYS A 115 -0.94 2.19 -11.35
C CYS A 115 -2.11 2.35 -12.34
N GLN A 116 -1.82 2.69 -13.60
CA GLN A 116 -2.83 2.76 -14.67
C GLN A 116 -3.35 1.37 -15.01
N GLU A 117 -2.49 0.36 -15.11
CA GLU A 117 -2.88 -1.04 -15.40
C GLU A 117 -3.80 -1.67 -14.35
N ILE A 118 -3.78 -1.15 -13.11
CA ILE A 118 -4.60 -1.67 -11.99
C ILE A 118 -5.75 -0.75 -11.62
N ASP A 119 -6.00 0.29 -12.43
CA ASP A 119 -7.03 1.30 -12.23
C ASP A 119 -6.97 1.91 -10.81
N MET A 120 -5.77 2.32 -10.37
CA MET A 120 -5.58 2.88 -9.03
C MET A 120 -6.43 4.14 -8.81
N ALA A 121 -6.69 4.93 -9.84
CA ALA A 121 -7.50 6.13 -9.73
C ALA A 121 -8.95 5.83 -9.28
N ASP A 122 -9.52 4.72 -9.74
CA ASP A 122 -10.92 4.36 -9.47
C ASP A 122 -11.21 4.07 -7.99
N VAL A 123 -10.18 3.67 -7.24
CA VAL A 123 -10.32 3.41 -5.80
C VAL A 123 -10.07 4.65 -4.95
N LEU A 124 -9.73 5.81 -5.55
CA LEU A 124 -9.50 7.07 -4.84
C LEU A 124 -10.77 7.93 -4.80
N PRO A 125 -11.02 8.68 -3.71
CA PRO A 125 -12.01 9.75 -3.73
C PRO A 125 -11.66 10.82 -4.79
N PRO A 126 -12.65 11.44 -5.45
CA PRO A 126 -14.09 11.29 -5.24
C PRO A 126 -14.73 10.10 -5.99
N LEU A 127 -13.97 9.33 -6.78
CA LEU A 127 -14.50 8.19 -7.54
C LEU A 127 -14.96 7.05 -6.61
N ASN A 128 -14.22 6.83 -5.52
CA ASN A 128 -14.62 5.93 -4.45
C ASN A 128 -15.60 6.60 -3.48
N GLN A 129 -16.88 6.22 -3.59
CA GLN A 129 -17.96 6.76 -2.74
C GLN A 129 -18.04 6.10 -1.35
N ASN A 130 -17.24 5.07 -1.07
CA ASN A 130 -17.25 4.39 0.22
C ASN A 130 -16.53 5.19 1.32
N ILE A 131 -15.72 6.19 0.94
CA ILE A 131 -14.88 6.98 1.84
C ILE A 131 -15.11 8.47 1.54
N PRO A 132 -15.32 9.32 2.56
CA PRO A 132 -15.50 10.76 2.34
C PRO A 132 -14.22 11.39 1.77
N ALA A 133 -14.39 12.25 0.75
CA ALA A 133 -13.31 12.96 0.07
C ALA A 133 -12.80 14.19 0.85
N GLU A 134 -13.00 14.25 2.16
CA GLU A 134 -12.78 15.45 2.97
C GLU A 134 -11.52 15.34 3.84
N GLY A 135 -10.94 16.50 4.16
CA GLY A 135 -9.74 16.61 5.00
C GLY A 135 -8.57 15.79 4.48
N ARG A 136 -7.82 15.17 5.41
CA ARG A 136 -6.56 14.45 5.11
C ARG A 136 -6.69 13.34 4.06
N ILE A 137 -7.87 12.74 3.90
CA ILE A 137 -8.10 11.70 2.90
C ILE A 137 -8.20 12.31 1.51
N GLY A 138 -8.99 13.38 1.36
CA GLY A 138 -9.11 14.13 0.11
C GLY A 138 -7.76 14.68 -0.34
N ASP A 139 -7.02 15.31 0.58
CA ASP A 139 -5.70 15.88 0.31
C ASP A 139 -4.73 14.79 -0.21
N ALA A 140 -4.64 13.66 0.49
CA ALA A 140 -3.76 12.56 0.09
C ALA A 140 -4.20 11.88 -1.22
N ALA A 141 -5.51 11.76 -1.47
CA ALA A 141 -6.02 11.23 -2.72
C ALA A 141 -5.69 12.15 -3.90
N GLN A 142 -5.84 13.46 -3.73
CA GLN A 142 -5.49 14.46 -4.73
C GLN A 142 -3.99 14.44 -5.06
N ASP A 143 -3.12 14.33 -4.05
CA ASP A 143 -1.68 14.21 -4.26
C ASP A 143 -1.33 12.95 -5.08
N ILE A 144 -2.02 11.82 -4.85
CA ILE A 144 -1.83 10.61 -5.65
C ILE A 144 -2.30 10.85 -7.08
N LEU A 145 -3.47 11.45 -7.30
CA LEU A 145 -3.99 11.72 -8.64
C LEU A 145 -3.01 12.60 -9.44
N LEU A 146 -2.44 13.64 -8.82
CA LEU A 146 -1.43 14.51 -9.43
C LEU A 146 -0.14 13.75 -9.81
N LEU A 147 0.26 12.73 -9.03
CA LEU A 147 1.40 11.88 -9.35
C LEU A 147 1.09 10.85 -10.47
N LEU A 148 -0.19 10.62 -10.74
CA LEU A 148 -0.68 9.75 -11.81
C LEU A 148 -1.00 10.50 -13.12
N GLU A 149 -0.89 11.84 -13.14
CA GLU A 149 -0.94 12.76 -14.30
C GLU A 149 0.43 13.03 -14.95
#